data_AF-A0A7J7KSG6-F1
#
_entry.id   AF-A0A7J7KSG6-F1
#
_cell.length_a   1.000
_cell.length_b   1.000
_cell.length_c   1.000
_cell.angle_alpha   90.00
_cell.angle_beta   90.00
_cell.angle_gamma   90.00
#
_symmetry.space_group_name_H-M   'P 1'
#
loop_
_entity.id
_entity.type
_entity.pdbx_description
1 polymer ?
#
loop_
_entity_poly.entity_id
_entity_poly.type
_entity_poly.pdbx_seq_one_letter_code
_entity_poly.pdbx_strand_id
1 'polypeptide(L)'
;MEKGKRRIIHAFQHLRLRNDGLQTVSKLLHECRAENKILRDKNLQLEKTIDSLNLKIQKSAVSATLNSTGEGGGEGEKEVRSPPNQSFDEDHLPSSSKQLVENLIRENTKLKHQVHNPQKLDELNLRARSLQNLNSALKAEKNKLNQELESLISSIQQSENGKDKLILQLTTDLKHCRSERQHERSHRLTLEEELGKLNDELTDTAQKCLNMRKQLPSSTSLPPSQSHQREDKSASTSQPSSLSAEPQSQFSNEKFLQEQNTRLEIKCNNLEQQLRALRGPASRPDNQLISESSMLKEQLADKDKQINKLKEHCQALSQQLKVYEGDFRKERQERERLIRDYSQLEDYLRELKAQQSGRANPANNAWDGRQQQAASRYKAGSQGVRFSMQGSKSQTAKDNQPKATNKGSQARLPKTVVSEPIIEEDTISLSSQTDVVRPSLPGKQTDLACYKCDKKFGFDMHSDLIDHLDICTGT
;
A
#
# COMPACT_ATOMS: atom_id res chain seq x y z
N MET A 1 -9.22 10.45 46.31
CA MET A 1 -9.91 10.93 45.09
C MET A 1 -9.02 11.64 44.07
N GLU A 2 -8.07 12.50 44.45
CA GLU A 2 -7.26 13.26 43.48
C GLU A 2 -6.38 12.44 42.53
N LYS A 3 -5.84 11.31 42.99
CA LYS A 3 -5.05 10.40 42.12
C LYS A 3 -5.88 9.83 40.97
N GLY A 4 -7.17 9.58 41.19
CA GLY A 4 -8.10 9.13 40.15
C GLY A 4 -8.36 10.21 39.10
N LYS A 5 -8.58 11.46 39.53
CA LYS A 5 -8.78 12.60 38.62
C LYS A 5 -7.57 12.83 37.71
N ARG A 6 -6.35 12.75 38.25
CA ARG A 6 -5.11 12.89 37.45
C ARG A 6 -4.96 11.81 36.39
N ARG A 7 -5.27 10.55 36.71
CA ARG A 7 -5.23 9.44 35.73
C ARG A 7 -6.23 9.63 34.60
N ILE A 8 -7.44 10.10 34.90
CA ILE A 8 -8.48 10.36 33.90
C ILE A 8 -8.03 11.50 32.96
N ILE A 9 -7.50 12.61 33.50
CA ILE A 9 -7.00 13.73 32.70
C ILE A 9 -5.89 13.28 31.74
N HIS A 10 -4.93 12.49 32.22
CA HIS A 10 -3.84 11.96 31.40
C HIS A 10 -4.36 11.02 30.29
N ALA A 11 -5.34 10.16 30.60
CA ALA A 11 -5.97 9.30 29.60
C ALA A 11 -6.70 10.12 28.51
N PHE A 12 -7.40 11.18 28.88
CA PHE A 12 -8.04 12.10 27.92
C PHE A 12 -7.03 12.85 27.05
N GLN A 13 -5.93 13.32 27.61
CA GLN A 13 -4.85 13.96 26.84
C GLN A 13 -4.23 12.98 25.82
N HIS A 14 -3.99 11.74 26.23
CA HIS A 14 -3.45 10.73 25.33
C HIS A 14 -4.43 10.34 24.20
N LEU A 15 -5.73 10.25 24.51
CA LEU A 15 -6.77 10.03 23.49
C LEU A 15 -6.87 11.20 22.51
N ARG A 16 -6.76 12.44 23.01
CA ARG A 16 -6.75 13.65 22.18
C ARG A 16 -5.56 13.67 21.23
N LEU A 17 -4.35 13.43 21.73
CA LEU A 17 -3.14 13.35 20.90
C LEU A 17 -3.25 12.26 19.82
N ARG A 18 -3.82 11.09 20.16
CA ARG A 18 -4.08 10.05 19.17
C ARG A 18 -5.08 10.48 18.11
N ASN A 19 -6.15 11.17 18.50
CA ASN A 19 -7.16 11.65 17.56
C ASN A 19 -6.59 12.72 16.61
N ASP A 20 -5.82 13.67 17.15
CA ASP A 20 -5.15 14.72 16.36
C ASP A 20 -4.13 14.10 15.39
N GLY A 21 -3.41 13.06 15.83
CA GLY A 21 -2.53 12.25 14.98
C GLY A 21 -3.28 11.55 13.85
N LEU A 22 -4.42 10.90 14.14
CA LEU A 22 -5.26 10.25 13.14
C LEU A 22 -5.83 11.25 12.11
N GLN A 23 -6.26 12.43 12.56
CA GLN A 23 -6.72 13.50 11.67
C GLN A 23 -5.60 13.99 10.76
N THR A 24 -4.38 14.15 11.28
CA THR A 24 -3.21 14.56 10.50
C THR A 24 -2.86 13.53 9.44
N VAL A 25 -2.81 12.24 9.80
CA VAL A 25 -2.56 11.15 8.85
C VAL A 25 -3.66 11.07 7.79
N SER A 26 -4.93 11.23 8.18
CA SER A 26 -6.05 11.25 7.24
C SER A 26 -5.95 12.41 6.24
N LYS A 27 -5.56 13.60 6.70
CA LYS A 27 -5.32 14.77 5.83
C LYS A 27 -4.17 14.52 4.85
N LEU A 28 -3.03 14.01 5.33
CA LEU A 28 -1.87 13.68 4.48
C LEU A 28 -2.21 12.61 3.45
N LEU A 29 -2.99 11.59 3.81
CA LEU A 29 -3.48 10.58 2.86
C LEU A 29 -4.37 11.20 1.79
N HIS A 30 -5.21 12.17 2.14
CA HIS A 30 -6.08 12.85 1.18
C HIS A 30 -5.27 13.74 0.23
N GLU A 31 -4.30 14.50 0.73
CA GLU A 31 -3.37 15.30 -0.06
C GLU A 31 -2.55 14.43 -1.01
N CYS A 32 -2.01 13.30 -0.52
CA CYS A 32 -1.27 12.35 -1.34
C CYS A 32 -2.14 11.71 -2.44
N ARG A 33 -3.42 11.42 -2.18
CA ARG A 33 -4.37 10.96 -3.21
C ARG A 33 -4.64 12.03 -4.26
N ALA A 34 -4.77 13.29 -3.85
CA ALA A 34 -4.98 14.41 -4.76
C ALA A 34 -3.74 14.64 -5.66
N GLU A 35 -2.53 14.59 -5.08
CA GLU A 35 -1.28 14.72 -5.83
C GLU A 35 -1.10 13.56 -6.82
N ASN A 36 -1.38 12.32 -6.41
CA ASN A 36 -1.35 11.16 -7.30
C ASN A 36 -2.33 11.30 -8.48
N LYS A 37 -3.51 11.88 -8.25
CA LYS A 37 -4.46 12.17 -9.33
C LYS A 37 -3.87 13.17 -10.34
N ILE A 38 -3.29 14.27 -9.85
CA ILE A 38 -2.64 15.29 -10.70
C ILE A 38 -1.50 14.68 -11.52
N LEU A 39 -0.67 13.81 -10.91
CA LEU A 39 0.42 13.14 -11.62
C LEU A 39 -0.09 12.17 -12.70
N ARG A 40 -1.17 11.43 -12.45
CA ARG A 40 -1.81 10.58 -13.46
C ARG A 40 -2.35 11.40 -14.63
N ASP A 41 -3.00 12.52 -14.35
CA ASP A 41 -3.52 13.41 -15.40
C ASP A 41 -2.38 13.99 -16.26
N LYS A 42 -1.24 14.35 -15.65
CA LYS A 42 -0.03 14.78 -16.36
C LYS A 42 0.58 13.67 -17.22
N ASN A 43 0.66 12.45 -16.70
CA ASN A 43 1.16 11.30 -17.48
C ASN A 43 0.27 11.03 -18.70
N LEU A 44 -1.05 11.06 -18.53
CA LEU A 44 -1.99 10.91 -19.65
C LEU A 44 -1.82 12.03 -20.70
N GLN A 45 -1.50 13.26 -20.27
CA GLN A 45 -1.22 14.36 -21.20
C GLN A 45 0.09 14.16 -21.96
N LEU A 46 1.13 13.64 -21.30
CA LEU A 46 2.41 13.30 -21.93
C LEU A 46 2.24 12.18 -22.96
N GLU A 47 1.48 11.13 -22.64
CA GLU A 47 1.14 10.04 -23.57
C GLU A 47 0.45 10.58 -24.84
N LYS A 48 -0.58 11.42 -24.69
CA LYS A 48 -1.24 12.07 -25.83
C LYS A 48 -0.28 12.91 -26.68
N THR A 49 0.69 13.56 -26.04
CA THR A 49 1.70 14.38 -26.73
C THR A 49 2.67 13.49 -27.51
N ILE A 50 3.11 12.38 -26.92
CA ILE A 50 3.96 11.38 -27.57
C ILE A 50 3.23 10.78 -28.77
N ASP A 51 1.97 10.39 -28.63
CA ASP A 51 1.17 9.87 -29.74
C ASP A 51 1.00 10.88 -30.88
N SER A 52 0.79 12.16 -30.54
CA SER A 52 0.72 13.25 -31.53
C SER A 52 2.04 13.43 -32.28
N LEU A 53 3.18 13.36 -31.59
CA LEU A 53 4.51 13.45 -32.19
C LEU A 53 4.80 12.23 -33.07
N ASN A 54 4.48 11.03 -32.61
CA ASN A 54 4.62 9.79 -33.39
C ASN A 54 3.79 9.85 -34.68
N LEU A 55 2.55 10.35 -34.60
CA LEU A 55 1.70 10.55 -35.78
C LEU A 55 2.31 11.57 -36.75
N LYS A 56 2.90 12.67 -36.26
CA LYS A 56 3.60 13.65 -37.11
C LYS A 56 4.83 13.03 -37.78
N ILE A 57 5.62 12.25 -37.06
CA ILE A 57 6.78 11.55 -37.59
C ILE A 57 6.36 10.57 -38.69
N GLN A 58 5.32 9.77 -38.46
CA GLN A 58 4.77 8.85 -39.46
C GLN A 58 4.27 9.60 -40.70
N LYS A 59 3.54 10.71 -40.54
CA LYS A 59 3.07 11.53 -41.67
C LYS A 59 4.24 12.13 -42.46
N SER A 60 5.29 12.61 -41.79
CA SER A 60 6.48 13.13 -42.46
C SER A 60 7.25 12.03 -43.20
N ALA A 61 7.34 10.83 -42.62
CA ALA A 61 7.99 9.69 -43.26
C ALA A 61 7.23 9.28 -44.54
N VAL A 62 5.90 9.13 -44.46
CA VAL A 62 5.06 8.80 -45.64
C VAL A 62 5.13 9.88 -46.72
N SER A 63 5.15 11.16 -46.33
CA SER A 63 5.28 12.28 -47.29
C SER A 63 6.65 12.29 -47.97
N ALA A 64 7.72 11.93 -47.25
CA ALA A 64 9.05 11.80 -47.82
C ALA A 64 9.12 10.63 -48.83
N THR A 65 8.49 9.49 -48.52
CA THR A 65 8.47 8.32 -49.42
C THR A 65 7.64 8.56 -50.68
N LEU A 66 6.49 9.23 -50.58
CA LEU A 66 5.64 9.56 -51.73
C LEU A 66 6.32 10.54 -52.70
N ASN A 67 7.09 11.49 -52.18
CA ASN A 67 7.86 12.41 -53.02
C ASN A 67 9.08 11.74 -53.67
N SER A 68 9.59 10.64 -53.14
CA SER A 68 10.72 9.90 -53.74
C SER A 68 10.31 8.80 -54.72
N THR A 69 9.02 8.45 -54.82
CA THR A 69 8.52 7.41 -55.76
C THR A 69 7.76 7.98 -56.96
N GLY A 70 7.63 9.30 -57.08
CA GLY A 70 6.89 9.97 -58.15
C GLY A 70 7.64 10.22 -59.47
N GLU A 71 8.93 9.89 -59.60
CA GLU A 71 9.72 10.15 -60.83
C GLU A 71 10.19 8.89 -61.58
N GLY A 72 9.75 7.68 -61.19
CA GLY A 72 10.23 6.43 -61.81
C GLY A 72 9.09 5.49 -62.20
N GLY A 73 8.34 5.81 -63.25
CA GLY A 73 7.25 4.94 -63.69
C GLY A 73 6.48 5.48 -64.89
N GLY A 74 7.20 5.88 -65.93
CA GLY A 74 6.64 6.29 -67.21
C GLY A 74 7.50 5.76 -68.34
N GLU A 75 7.50 4.44 -68.51
CA GLU A 75 7.88 3.77 -69.76
C GLU A 75 6.83 4.13 -70.82
N GLY A 76 6.89 5.37 -71.29
CA GLY A 76 6.34 5.79 -72.55
C GLY A 76 7.52 6.19 -73.39
N GLU A 77 7.97 5.26 -74.23
CA GLU A 77 8.84 5.50 -75.38
C GLU A 77 8.18 6.57 -76.28
N LYS A 78 8.30 7.83 -75.90
CA LYS A 78 8.35 8.92 -76.86
C LYS A 78 9.82 9.16 -77.10
N GLU A 79 10.28 8.52 -78.15
CA GLU A 79 11.37 8.91 -79.02
C GLU A 79 11.29 10.43 -79.28
N VAL A 80 11.77 11.21 -78.29
CA VAL A 80 12.15 12.60 -78.49
C VAL A 80 13.40 12.49 -79.35
N ARG A 81 13.17 12.55 -80.67
CA ARG A 81 14.18 12.84 -81.68
C ARG A 81 15.11 13.89 -81.10
N SER A 82 16.31 13.46 -80.73
CA SER A 82 17.44 14.35 -80.55
C SER A 82 17.48 15.24 -81.79
N PRO A 83 17.44 16.57 -81.65
CA PRO A 83 17.66 17.44 -82.80
C PRO A 83 19.01 17.05 -83.44
N PRO A 84 19.09 17.04 -84.77
CA PRO A 84 20.27 16.56 -85.47
C PRO A 84 21.48 17.36 -84.99
N ASN A 85 22.56 16.62 -84.67
CA ASN A 85 23.92 17.10 -84.44
C ASN A 85 24.16 18.51 -85.00
N GLN A 86 23.84 19.53 -84.20
CA GLN A 86 24.57 20.78 -84.27
C GLN A 86 25.80 20.51 -83.45
N SER A 87 26.87 20.11 -84.14
CA SER A 87 28.22 20.30 -83.64
C SER A 87 28.33 21.76 -83.24
N PHE A 88 28.12 22.04 -81.95
CA PHE A 88 28.58 23.28 -81.36
C PHE A 88 30.08 23.28 -81.60
N ASP A 89 30.54 24.07 -82.57
CA ASP A 89 31.95 24.33 -82.78
C ASP A 89 32.52 24.82 -81.44
N GLU A 90 33.22 23.91 -80.74
CA GLU A 90 33.86 24.16 -79.44
C GLU A 90 34.93 25.26 -79.53
N ASP A 91 35.23 25.75 -80.73
CA ASP A 91 36.29 26.73 -80.98
C ASP A 91 35.94 28.17 -80.57
N HIS A 92 34.71 28.47 -80.12
CA HIS A 92 34.30 29.85 -79.76
C HIS A 92 33.85 30.07 -78.31
N LEU A 93 34.03 29.09 -77.42
CA LEU A 93 33.87 29.36 -75.99
C LEU A 93 35.10 30.12 -75.45
N PRO A 94 34.93 31.31 -74.83
CA PRO A 94 36.02 32.02 -74.17
C PRO A 94 36.69 31.08 -73.16
N SER A 95 38.03 31.14 -73.07
CA SER A 95 38.84 30.22 -72.25
C SER A 95 38.34 30.09 -70.80
N SER A 96 37.82 31.18 -70.22
CA SER A 96 37.24 31.20 -68.88
C SER A 96 35.99 30.34 -68.72
N SER A 97 35.13 30.28 -69.75
CA SER A 97 33.91 29.48 -69.72
C SER A 97 34.21 27.99 -69.91
N LYS A 98 35.21 27.64 -70.73
CA LYS A 98 35.71 26.26 -70.82
C LYS A 98 36.25 25.78 -69.47
N GLN A 99 37.04 26.60 -68.80
CA GLN A 99 37.59 26.29 -67.49
C GLN A 99 36.51 26.10 -66.41
N LEU A 100 35.44 26.91 -66.43
CA LEU A 100 34.31 26.75 -65.51
C LEU A 100 33.56 25.43 -65.75
N VAL A 101 33.29 25.09 -67.01
CA VAL A 101 32.61 23.84 -67.39
C VAL A 101 33.45 22.63 -66.97
N GLU A 102 34.77 22.65 -67.22
CA GLU A 102 35.67 21.59 -66.74
C GLU A 102 35.73 21.48 -65.21
N ASN A 103 35.69 22.62 -64.50
CA ASN A 103 35.65 22.63 -63.04
C ASN A 103 34.34 22.03 -62.52
N LEU A 104 33.20 22.38 -63.13
CA LEU A 104 31.90 21.81 -62.80
C LEU A 104 31.83 20.32 -63.11
N ILE A 105 32.41 19.86 -64.22
CA ILE A 105 32.50 18.42 -64.55
C ILE A 105 33.36 17.70 -63.50
N ARG A 106 34.52 18.26 -63.13
CA ARG A 106 35.41 17.69 -62.09
C ARG A 106 34.74 17.65 -60.72
N GLU A 107 34.02 18.71 -60.34
CA GLU A 107 33.29 18.74 -59.08
C GLU A 107 32.11 17.76 -59.10
N ASN A 108 31.37 17.66 -60.20
CA ASN A 108 30.27 16.71 -60.34
C ASN A 108 30.76 15.25 -60.30
N THR A 109 31.91 14.93 -60.93
CA THR A 109 32.53 13.61 -60.80
C THR A 109 32.99 13.33 -59.38
N LYS A 110 33.58 14.31 -58.70
CA LYS A 110 33.98 14.19 -57.28
C LYS A 110 32.78 13.98 -56.36
N LEU A 111 31.68 14.72 -56.57
CA LEU A 111 30.43 14.57 -55.83
C LEU A 111 29.77 13.23 -56.12
N LYS A 112 29.72 12.79 -57.38
CA LYS A 112 29.24 11.43 -57.73
C LYS A 112 30.06 10.35 -57.02
N HIS A 113 31.39 10.47 -56.99
CA HIS A 113 32.24 9.53 -56.26
C HIS A 113 32.03 9.56 -54.74
N GLN A 114 31.75 10.73 -54.16
CA GLN A 114 31.46 10.87 -52.73
C GLN A 114 30.08 10.32 -52.35
N VAL A 115 29.08 10.50 -53.21
CA VAL A 115 27.71 9.99 -53.01
C VAL A 115 27.61 8.50 -53.30
N HIS A 116 28.37 7.99 -54.28
CA HIS A 116 28.45 6.57 -54.62
C HIS A 116 29.65 5.88 -53.98
N ASN A 117 30.14 6.31 -52.82
CA ASN A 117 31.15 5.53 -52.11
C ASN A 117 30.44 4.31 -51.47
N PRO A 118 30.54 3.11 -52.08
CA PRO A 118 29.75 1.96 -51.64
C PRO A 118 30.16 1.53 -50.24
N GLN A 119 31.42 1.77 -49.84
CA GLN A 119 31.92 1.44 -48.51
C GLN A 119 31.21 2.25 -47.42
N LYS A 120 30.99 3.55 -47.63
CA LYS A 120 30.25 4.38 -46.67
C LYS A 120 28.79 3.97 -46.57
N LEU A 121 28.18 3.57 -47.70
CA LEU A 121 26.81 3.09 -47.72
C LEU A 121 26.68 1.75 -46.97
N ASP A 122 27.64 0.84 -47.16
CA ASP A 122 27.71 -0.43 -46.44
C ASP A 122 27.92 -0.24 -44.94
N GLU A 123 28.81 0.67 -44.53
CA GLU A 123 29.01 1.05 -43.12
C GLU A 123 27.72 1.63 -42.50
N LEU A 124 27.02 2.52 -43.20
CA LEU A 124 25.75 3.08 -42.74
C LEU A 124 24.67 2.00 -42.63
N ASN A 125 24.59 1.09 -43.60
CA ASN A 125 23.66 -0.04 -43.57
C ASN A 125 23.97 -1.00 -42.41
N LEU A 126 25.24 -1.28 -42.16
CA LEU A 126 25.67 -2.10 -41.01
C LEU A 126 25.30 -1.42 -39.69
N ARG A 127 25.54 -0.12 -39.57
CA ARG A 127 25.17 0.67 -38.38
C ARG A 127 23.65 0.72 -38.18
N ALA A 128 22.88 0.88 -39.25
CA ALA A 128 21.41 0.85 -39.19
C ALA A 128 20.90 -0.51 -38.69
N ARG A 129 21.44 -1.62 -39.19
CA ARG A 129 21.11 -2.98 -38.69
C ARG A 129 21.50 -3.17 -37.22
N SER A 130 22.67 -2.68 -36.82
CA SER A 130 23.11 -2.74 -35.42
C SER A 130 22.16 -1.96 -34.49
N LEU A 131 21.76 -0.75 -34.87
CA LEU A 131 20.79 0.05 -34.12
C LEU A 131 19.39 -0.61 -34.09
N GLN A 132 18.96 -1.21 -35.19
CA GLN A 132 17.70 -1.96 -35.25
C GLN A 132 17.71 -3.16 -34.30
N ASN A 133 18.81 -3.91 -34.26
CA ASN A 133 18.98 -5.03 -33.32
C ASN A 133 18.98 -4.56 -31.87
N LEU A 134 19.71 -3.49 -31.55
CA LEU A 134 19.74 -2.89 -30.21
C LEU A 134 18.34 -2.42 -29.77
N ASN A 135 17.59 -1.78 -30.67
CA ASN A 135 16.24 -1.32 -30.39
C ASN A 135 15.28 -2.51 -30.15
N SER A 136 15.44 -3.60 -30.91
CA SER A 136 14.66 -4.83 -30.69
C SER A 136 14.97 -5.49 -29.33
N ALA A 137 16.24 -5.49 -28.91
CA ALA A 137 16.68 -6.00 -27.62
C ALA A 137 16.12 -5.15 -26.46
N LEU A 138 16.23 -3.81 -26.55
CA LEU A 138 15.67 -2.89 -25.56
C LEU A 138 14.14 -3.02 -25.46
N LYS A 139 13.45 -3.24 -26.58
CA LYS A 139 11.99 -3.48 -26.58
C LYS A 139 11.64 -4.80 -25.89
N ALA A 140 12.43 -5.85 -26.09
CA ALA A 140 12.24 -7.13 -25.40
C ALA A 140 12.48 -7.00 -23.88
N GLU A 141 13.54 -6.30 -23.48
CA GLU A 141 13.85 -6.03 -22.08
C GLU A 141 12.76 -5.18 -21.40
N LYS A 142 12.27 -4.13 -22.06
CA LYS A 142 11.14 -3.33 -21.58
C LYS A 142 9.90 -4.20 -21.36
N ASN A 143 9.58 -5.07 -22.31
CA ASN A 143 8.42 -5.97 -22.19
C ASN A 143 8.58 -6.95 -21.03
N LYS A 144 9.79 -7.48 -20.82
CA LYS A 144 10.11 -8.36 -19.69
C LYS A 144 9.93 -7.63 -18.35
N LEU A 145 10.48 -6.43 -18.21
CA LEU A 145 10.32 -5.62 -17.00
C LEU A 145 8.86 -5.25 -16.73
N ASN A 146 8.08 -4.96 -17.78
CA ASN A 146 6.64 -4.73 -17.64
C ASN A 146 5.89 -5.97 -17.13
N GLN A 147 6.23 -7.17 -17.62
CA GLN A 147 5.64 -8.41 -17.12
C GLN A 147 6.01 -8.68 -15.65
N GLU A 148 7.26 -8.43 -15.27
CA GLU A 148 7.70 -8.54 -13.86
C GLU A 148 6.96 -7.53 -12.97
N LEU A 149 6.76 -6.30 -13.44
CA LEU A 149 5.99 -5.27 -12.74
C LEU A 149 4.51 -5.67 -12.57
N GLU A 150 3.86 -6.19 -13.61
CA GLU A 150 2.47 -6.65 -13.53
C GLU A 150 2.31 -7.85 -12.57
N SER A 151 3.29 -8.76 -12.56
CA SER A 151 3.34 -9.88 -11.61
C SER A 151 3.46 -9.37 -10.16
N LEU A 152 4.36 -8.42 -9.90
CA LEU A 152 4.50 -7.78 -8.58
C LEU A 152 3.24 -7.05 -8.14
N ILE A 153 2.59 -6.29 -9.03
CA ILE A 153 1.32 -5.61 -8.74
C ILE A 153 0.24 -6.64 -8.36
N SER A 154 0.14 -7.73 -9.10
CA SER A 154 -0.83 -8.81 -8.84
C SER A 154 -0.57 -9.47 -7.48
N SER A 155 0.69 -9.72 -7.13
CA SER A 155 1.07 -10.28 -5.83
C SER A 155 0.74 -9.35 -4.66
N ILE A 156 0.99 -8.05 -4.82
CA ILE A 156 0.64 -7.03 -3.81
C ILE A 156 -0.88 -6.98 -3.61
N GLN A 157 -1.66 -6.95 -4.69
CA GLN A 157 -3.13 -6.93 -4.61
C GLN A 157 -3.69 -8.18 -3.92
N GLN A 158 -3.14 -9.37 -4.21
CA GLN A 158 -3.52 -10.60 -3.52
C GLN A 158 -3.17 -10.55 -2.02
N SER A 159 -2.03 -9.97 -1.65
CA SER A 159 -1.63 -9.78 -0.25
C SER A 159 -2.54 -8.82 0.50
N GLU A 160 -2.94 -7.71 -0.13
CA GLU A 160 -3.90 -6.75 0.44
C GLU A 160 -5.24 -7.42 0.74
N ASN A 161 -5.77 -8.20 -0.22
CA ASN A 161 -7.00 -8.97 -0.03
C ASN A 161 -6.88 -9.98 1.12
N GLY A 162 -5.71 -10.63 1.29
CA GLY A 162 -5.44 -11.53 2.41
C GLY A 162 -5.44 -10.82 3.76
N LYS A 163 -4.83 -9.63 3.83
CA LYS A 163 -4.81 -8.80 5.05
C LYS A 163 -6.21 -8.31 5.41
N ASP A 164 -6.99 -7.87 4.43
CA ASP A 164 -8.37 -7.41 4.67
C ASP A 164 -9.27 -8.54 5.15
N LYS A 165 -9.14 -9.76 4.60
CA LYS A 165 -9.83 -10.96 5.11
C LYS A 165 -9.44 -11.24 6.57
N LEU A 166 -8.16 -11.16 6.91
CA LEU A 166 -7.68 -11.37 8.29
C LEU A 166 -8.20 -10.28 9.24
N ILE A 167 -8.23 -9.01 8.81
CA ILE A 167 -8.80 -7.90 9.58
C ILE A 167 -10.29 -8.14 9.83
N LEU A 168 -11.04 -8.58 8.82
CA LEU A 168 -12.47 -8.90 8.94
C LEU A 168 -12.70 -10.03 9.94
N GLN A 169 -11.88 -11.09 9.88
CA GLN A 169 -11.93 -12.22 10.81
C GLN A 169 -11.64 -11.78 12.24
N LEU A 170 -10.52 -11.08 12.48
CA LEU A 170 -10.16 -10.58 13.81
C LEU A 170 -11.20 -9.60 14.37
N THR A 171 -11.82 -8.79 13.52
CA THR A 171 -12.92 -7.89 13.92
C THR A 171 -14.15 -8.68 14.36
N THR A 172 -14.45 -9.79 13.69
CA THR A 172 -15.55 -10.69 14.03
C THR A 172 -15.28 -11.41 15.35
N ASP A 173 -14.07 -11.95 15.53
CA ASP A 173 -13.64 -12.60 16.77
C ASP A 173 -13.68 -11.63 17.96
N LEU A 174 -13.21 -10.38 17.77
CA LEU A 174 -13.30 -9.35 18.81
C LEU A 174 -14.73 -8.99 19.17
N LYS A 175 -15.66 -8.98 18.21
CA LYS A 175 -17.09 -8.78 18.50
C LYS A 175 -17.65 -9.95 19.30
N HIS A 176 -17.29 -11.18 18.95
CA HIS A 176 -17.70 -12.39 19.67
C HIS A 176 -17.21 -12.39 21.11
N CYS A 177 -15.92 -12.13 21.36
CA CYS A 177 -15.37 -12.02 22.72
C CYS A 177 -16.02 -10.89 23.53
N ARG A 178 -16.44 -9.79 22.89
CA ARG A 178 -17.18 -8.72 23.58
C ARG A 178 -18.58 -9.15 23.98
N SER A 179 -19.30 -9.85 23.11
CA SER A 179 -20.62 -10.41 23.45
C SER A 179 -20.53 -11.45 24.57
N GLU A 180 -19.52 -12.31 24.53
CA GLU A 180 -19.30 -13.33 25.56
C GLU A 180 -19.00 -12.70 26.92
N ARG A 181 -18.12 -11.69 26.97
CA ARG A 181 -17.89 -10.91 28.21
C ARG A 181 -19.12 -10.17 28.72
N GLN A 182 -19.98 -9.69 27.81
CA GLN A 182 -21.23 -9.06 28.20
C GLN A 182 -22.20 -10.08 28.80
N HIS A 183 -22.26 -11.29 28.23
CA HIS A 183 -23.01 -12.41 28.76
C HIS A 183 -22.50 -12.86 30.14
N GLU A 184 -21.18 -12.99 30.30
CA GLU A 184 -20.52 -13.32 31.57
C GLU A 184 -20.83 -12.27 32.65
N ARG A 185 -20.75 -10.98 32.31
CA ARG A 185 -21.15 -9.90 33.24
C ARG A 185 -22.62 -9.98 33.64
N SER A 186 -23.49 -10.33 32.70
CA SER A 186 -24.93 -10.44 32.95
C SER A 186 -25.21 -11.61 33.91
N HIS A 187 -24.58 -12.77 33.68
CA HIS A 187 -24.63 -13.90 34.61
C HIS A 187 -24.06 -13.55 35.98
N ARG A 188 -22.95 -12.81 36.05
CA ARG A 188 -22.36 -12.44 37.34
C ARG A 188 -23.29 -11.54 38.15
N LEU A 189 -23.97 -10.59 37.50
CA LEU A 189 -24.98 -9.76 38.14
C LEU A 189 -26.16 -10.60 38.63
N THR A 190 -26.66 -11.56 37.83
CA THR A 190 -27.73 -12.47 38.26
C THR A 190 -27.31 -13.31 39.48
N LEU A 191 -26.08 -13.83 39.50
CA LEU A 191 -25.55 -14.58 40.64
C LEU A 191 -25.37 -13.70 41.89
N GLU A 192 -24.91 -12.45 41.72
CA GLU A 192 -24.82 -11.47 42.80
C GLU A 192 -26.22 -11.15 43.39
N GLU A 193 -27.26 -11.03 42.54
CA GLU A 193 -28.64 -10.85 42.97
C GLU A 193 -29.21 -12.08 43.71
N GLU A 194 -28.95 -13.29 43.23
CA GLU A 194 -29.38 -14.52 43.90
C GLU A 194 -28.70 -14.72 45.25
N LEU A 195 -27.38 -14.45 45.34
CA LEU A 195 -26.66 -14.45 46.61
C LEU A 195 -27.22 -13.42 47.59
N GLY A 196 -27.60 -12.23 47.10
CA GLY A 196 -28.28 -11.22 47.90
C GLY A 196 -29.58 -11.74 48.50
N LYS A 197 -30.46 -12.31 47.69
CA LYS A 197 -31.73 -12.91 48.14
C LYS A 197 -31.51 -14.01 49.18
N LEU A 198 -30.55 -14.90 48.93
CA LEU A 198 -30.24 -16.01 49.83
C LEU A 198 -29.70 -15.52 51.19
N ASN A 199 -28.91 -14.44 51.17
CA ASN A 199 -28.40 -13.82 52.39
C ASN A 199 -29.51 -13.11 53.19
N ASP A 200 -30.46 -12.48 52.50
CA ASP A 200 -31.65 -11.88 53.13
C ASP A 200 -32.52 -12.97 53.78
N GLU A 201 -32.80 -14.08 53.07
CA GLU A 201 -33.54 -15.23 53.61
C GLU A 201 -32.84 -15.87 54.83
N LEU A 202 -31.51 -15.98 54.79
CA LEU A 202 -30.72 -16.47 55.91
C LEU A 202 -30.81 -15.53 57.12
N THR A 203 -30.77 -14.22 56.89
CA THR A 203 -30.88 -13.19 57.94
C THR A 203 -32.28 -13.23 58.57
N ASP A 204 -33.32 -13.34 57.76
CA ASP A 204 -34.71 -13.49 58.23
C ASP A 204 -34.90 -14.77 59.05
N THR A 205 -34.31 -15.88 58.60
CA THR A 205 -34.35 -17.16 59.31
C THR A 205 -33.62 -17.06 60.66
N ALA A 206 -32.43 -16.46 60.68
CA ALA A 206 -31.68 -16.23 61.91
C ALA A 206 -32.46 -15.36 62.91
N GLN A 207 -33.13 -14.30 62.42
CA GLN A 207 -33.97 -13.43 63.23
C GLN A 207 -35.19 -14.17 63.78
N LYS A 208 -35.82 -15.02 62.97
CA LYS A 208 -36.94 -15.89 63.40
C LYS A 208 -36.49 -16.85 64.51
N CYS A 209 -35.32 -17.47 64.38
CA CYS A 209 -34.74 -18.32 65.43
C CYS A 209 -34.46 -17.54 66.73
N LEU A 210 -33.90 -16.33 66.65
CA LEU A 210 -33.71 -15.46 67.80
C LEU A 210 -35.03 -15.10 68.50
N ASN A 211 -36.08 -14.82 67.72
CA ASN A 211 -37.40 -14.52 68.27
C ASN A 211 -38.03 -15.74 68.96
N MET A 212 -37.95 -16.93 68.36
CA MET A 212 -38.40 -18.17 69.01
C MET A 212 -37.64 -18.45 70.31
N ARG A 213 -36.32 -18.20 70.33
CA ARG A 213 -35.50 -18.32 71.55
C ARG A 213 -35.96 -17.37 72.65
N LYS A 214 -36.40 -16.16 72.32
CA LYS A 214 -36.95 -15.19 73.28
C LYS A 214 -38.34 -15.58 73.80
N GLN A 215 -39.11 -16.33 73.03
CA GLN A 215 -40.45 -16.81 73.41
C GLN A 215 -40.42 -18.07 74.27
N LEU A 216 -39.33 -18.84 74.25
CA LEU A 216 -39.12 -19.95 75.17
C LEU A 216 -39.03 -19.39 76.60
N PRO A 217 -39.95 -19.75 77.52
CA PRO A 217 -39.92 -19.25 78.88
C PRO A 217 -38.59 -19.65 79.53
N SER A 218 -37.99 -18.73 80.29
CA SER A 218 -36.76 -18.93 81.05
C SER A 218 -36.99 -19.85 82.26
N SER A 219 -37.47 -21.06 82.02
CA SER A 219 -37.75 -22.10 83.00
C SER A 219 -36.48 -22.87 83.33
N THR A 220 -35.45 -22.21 83.86
CA THR A 220 -34.37 -22.85 84.61
C THR A 220 -33.66 -21.84 85.52
N SER A 221 -34.37 -21.29 86.50
CA SER A 221 -33.73 -20.85 87.75
C SER A 221 -33.67 -22.05 88.70
N LEU A 222 -32.73 -22.96 88.47
CA LEU A 222 -32.32 -23.93 89.48
C LEU A 222 -31.44 -23.20 90.51
N PRO A 223 -31.71 -23.34 91.82
CA PRO A 223 -30.95 -22.68 92.86
C PRO A 223 -29.53 -23.30 93.00
N PRO A 224 -28.55 -22.54 93.51
CA PRO A 224 -27.21 -23.05 93.74
C PRO A 224 -27.18 -23.88 95.04
N SER A 225 -27.15 -25.20 94.93
CA SER A 225 -26.91 -26.08 96.08
C SER A 225 -25.47 -26.59 96.11
N GLN A 226 -24.78 -26.17 97.17
CA GLN A 226 -23.47 -26.64 97.61
C GLN A 226 -23.53 -28.09 98.14
N SER A 227 -22.42 -28.81 97.95
CA SER A 227 -21.81 -29.81 98.86
C SER A 227 -22.42 -31.21 99.07
N HIS A 228 -21.49 -32.17 99.27
CA HIS A 228 -21.55 -33.52 99.85
C HIS A 228 -22.05 -34.68 98.96
N GLN A 229 -21.17 -35.61 98.59
CA GLN A 229 -20.75 -36.85 99.30
C GLN A 229 -21.80 -37.98 99.36
N ARG A 230 -21.39 -39.13 98.79
CA ARG A 230 -21.68 -40.54 99.12
C ARG A 230 -23.04 -41.21 98.78
N GLU A 231 -22.85 -42.38 98.13
CA GLU A 231 -23.41 -43.72 98.37
C GLU A 231 -24.89 -44.05 98.08
N ASP A 232 -25.04 -45.04 97.20
CA ASP A 232 -25.89 -46.25 97.24
C ASP A 232 -27.40 -46.23 97.60
N LYS A 233 -28.10 -47.01 96.76
CA LYS A 233 -29.22 -47.94 97.04
C LYS A 233 -30.67 -47.43 97.19
N SER A 234 -31.47 -47.97 96.25
CA SER A 234 -32.77 -48.67 96.42
C SER A 234 -34.04 -47.92 96.84
N ALA A 235 -34.98 -47.94 95.89
CA ALA A 235 -36.37 -48.42 96.03
C ALA A 235 -37.41 -47.68 96.90
N SER A 236 -38.53 -47.40 96.21
CA SER A 236 -39.94 -47.51 96.64
C SER A 236 -40.72 -46.22 96.98
N THR A 237 -41.65 -45.92 96.06
CA THR A 237 -43.10 -45.77 96.31
C THR A 237 -43.59 -44.60 97.17
N SER A 238 -44.30 -43.66 96.55
CA SER A 238 -45.73 -43.42 96.83
C SER A 238 -46.34 -42.35 95.90
N GLN A 239 -47.44 -42.74 95.26
CA GLN A 239 -48.51 -41.90 94.71
C GLN A 239 -49.30 -41.21 95.85
N PRO A 240 -50.18 -40.19 95.66
CA PRO A 240 -51.38 -40.37 94.81
C PRO A 240 -52.08 -39.12 94.16
N SER A 241 -52.88 -39.43 93.13
CA SER A 241 -54.21 -38.84 92.78
C SER A 241 -54.36 -37.44 92.17
N SER A 242 -54.69 -37.38 90.86
CA SER A 242 -56.08 -37.32 90.31
C SER A 242 -56.29 -36.35 89.12
N LEU A 243 -57.18 -36.79 88.23
CA LEU A 243 -57.89 -36.07 87.14
C LEU A 243 -57.12 -35.84 85.83
N SER A 244 -57.71 -35.87 84.63
CA SER A 244 -58.91 -36.47 84.04
C SER A 244 -58.92 -35.90 82.61
N ALA A 245 -59.22 -36.73 81.62
CA ALA A 245 -59.43 -36.41 80.20
C ALA A 245 -58.20 -35.97 79.36
N GLU A 246 -57.69 -36.87 78.51
CA GLU A 246 -57.46 -36.63 77.06
C GLU A 246 -56.78 -37.85 76.38
N PRO A 247 -57.54 -38.89 75.97
CA PRO A 247 -56.98 -39.96 75.12
C PRO A 247 -56.87 -39.56 73.64
N GLN A 248 -57.53 -38.47 73.20
CA GLN A 248 -57.54 -38.04 71.80
C GLN A 248 -56.34 -37.14 71.41
N SER A 249 -55.75 -36.44 72.38
CA SER A 249 -54.60 -35.53 72.16
C SER A 249 -53.29 -36.29 71.91
N GLN A 250 -53.09 -37.43 72.59
CA GLN A 250 -51.88 -38.24 72.41
C GLN A 250 -51.83 -38.91 71.03
N PHE A 251 -52.96 -39.41 70.52
CA PHE A 251 -53.04 -39.97 69.15
C PHE A 251 -52.76 -38.91 68.07
N SER A 252 -53.18 -37.66 68.28
CA SER A 252 -52.89 -36.57 67.34
C SER A 252 -51.42 -36.16 67.36
N ASN A 253 -50.79 -36.16 68.54
CA ASN A 253 -49.36 -35.85 68.68
C ASN A 253 -48.46 -36.96 68.13
N GLU A 254 -48.85 -38.22 68.31
CA GLU A 254 -48.11 -39.37 67.80
C GLU A 254 -48.17 -39.42 66.27
N LYS A 255 -49.35 -39.14 65.69
CA LYS A 255 -49.52 -39.00 64.23
C LYS A 255 -48.73 -37.82 63.66
N PHE A 256 -48.68 -36.69 64.36
CA PHE A 256 -47.88 -35.54 63.94
C PHE A 256 -46.37 -35.83 63.99
N LEU A 257 -45.89 -36.53 65.03
CA LEU A 257 -44.49 -36.95 65.14
C LEU A 257 -44.13 -37.96 64.05
N GLN A 258 -45.03 -38.89 63.73
CA GLN A 258 -44.84 -39.85 62.64
C GLN A 258 -44.79 -39.16 61.26
N GLU A 259 -45.63 -38.13 61.06
CA GLU A 259 -45.61 -37.33 59.83
C GLU A 259 -44.34 -36.45 59.72
N GLN A 260 -43.83 -35.93 60.84
CA GLN A 260 -42.54 -35.26 60.85
C GLN A 260 -41.38 -36.21 60.53
N ASN A 261 -41.38 -37.41 61.11
CA ASN A 261 -40.33 -38.40 60.85
C ASN A 261 -40.31 -38.84 59.38
N THR A 262 -41.48 -39.11 58.78
CA THR A 262 -41.55 -39.44 57.35
C THR A 262 -41.08 -38.28 56.46
N ARG A 263 -41.39 -37.02 56.81
CA ARG A 263 -40.84 -35.85 56.11
C ARG A 263 -39.33 -35.72 56.21
N LEU A 264 -38.77 -36.01 57.39
CA LEU A 264 -37.32 -35.99 57.59
C LEU A 264 -36.63 -37.12 56.83
N GLU A 265 -37.22 -38.31 56.83
CA GLU A 265 -36.72 -39.48 56.09
C GLU A 265 -36.72 -39.23 54.57
N ILE A 266 -37.79 -38.62 54.04
CA ILE A 266 -37.85 -38.17 52.63
C ILE A 266 -36.76 -37.14 52.34
N LYS A 267 -36.54 -36.15 53.22
CA LYS A 267 -35.46 -35.16 53.04
C LYS A 267 -34.07 -35.79 53.07
N CYS A 268 -33.81 -36.71 54.00
CA CYS A 268 -32.54 -37.44 54.08
C CYS A 268 -32.29 -38.25 52.80
N ASN A 269 -33.29 -38.98 52.30
CA ASN A 269 -33.18 -39.72 51.05
C ASN A 269 -32.92 -38.79 49.85
N ASN A 270 -33.56 -37.61 49.81
CA ASN A 270 -33.34 -36.64 48.73
C ASN A 270 -31.93 -36.04 48.78
N LEU A 271 -31.42 -35.72 49.96
CA LEU A 271 -30.05 -35.25 50.16
C LEU A 271 -29.01 -36.32 49.83
N GLU A 272 -29.24 -37.59 50.20
CA GLU A 272 -28.39 -38.70 49.77
C GLU A 272 -28.39 -38.87 48.25
N GLN A 273 -29.53 -38.72 47.60
CA GLN A 273 -29.64 -38.83 46.15
C GLN A 273 -28.92 -37.67 45.44
N GLN A 274 -29.01 -36.45 45.97
CA GLN A 274 -28.24 -35.29 45.51
C GLN A 274 -26.73 -35.49 45.71
N LEU A 275 -26.31 -35.99 46.86
CA LEU A 275 -24.90 -36.32 47.13
C LEU A 275 -24.40 -37.42 46.18
N ARG A 276 -25.22 -38.43 45.90
CA ARG A 276 -24.88 -39.51 44.95
C ARG A 276 -24.78 -38.98 43.52
N ALA A 277 -25.66 -38.07 43.11
CA ALA A 277 -25.61 -37.40 41.81
C ALA A 277 -24.37 -36.48 41.67
N LEU A 278 -23.96 -35.80 42.73
CA LEU A 278 -22.74 -34.98 42.76
C LEU A 278 -21.46 -35.81 42.85
N ARG A 279 -21.52 -37.03 43.39
CA ARG A 279 -20.36 -37.95 43.48
C ARG A 279 -20.13 -38.75 42.19
N GLY A 280 -21.17 -38.95 41.38
CA GLY A 280 -21.13 -39.69 40.10
C GLY A 280 -20.15 -39.15 39.03
N PRO A 281 -19.91 -37.84 38.88
CA PRO A 281 -18.92 -37.32 37.92
C PRO A 281 -17.51 -37.17 38.49
N ALA A 282 -17.34 -37.21 39.82
CA ALA A 282 -16.05 -37.00 40.48
C ALA A 282 -15.14 -38.25 40.47
N SER A 283 -15.63 -39.40 40.00
CA SER A 283 -14.84 -40.62 39.80
C SER A 283 -14.47 -40.83 38.32
N ARG A 284 -14.10 -39.77 37.59
CA ARG A 284 -13.31 -39.97 36.38
C ARG A 284 -12.01 -40.64 36.81
N PRO A 285 -11.65 -41.82 36.28
CA PRO A 285 -10.44 -42.51 36.69
C PRO A 285 -9.24 -41.59 36.41
N ASP A 286 -8.31 -41.45 37.36
CA ASP A 286 -7.14 -40.57 37.25
C ASP A 286 -6.37 -40.74 35.92
N ASN A 287 -6.46 -41.92 35.31
CA ASN A 287 -5.90 -42.21 33.98
C ASN A 287 -6.48 -41.35 32.83
N GLN A 288 -7.73 -40.90 32.91
CA GLN A 288 -8.34 -40.01 31.90
C GLN A 288 -7.80 -38.58 32.02
N LEU A 289 -7.62 -38.08 33.25
CA LEU A 289 -7.04 -36.75 33.49
C LEU A 289 -5.57 -36.69 33.10
N ILE A 290 -4.82 -37.79 33.30
CA ILE A 290 -3.43 -37.90 32.84
C ILE A 290 -3.35 -37.88 31.31
N SER A 291 -4.27 -38.57 30.62
CA SER A 291 -4.35 -38.57 29.15
C SER A 291 -4.70 -37.18 28.59
N GLU A 292 -5.73 -36.52 29.15
CA GLU A 292 -6.11 -35.16 28.77
C GLU A 292 -4.97 -34.15 29.02
N SER A 293 -4.26 -34.28 30.15
CA SER A 293 -3.08 -33.45 30.48
C SER A 293 -1.92 -33.69 29.49
N SER A 294 -1.67 -34.93 29.09
CA SER A 294 -0.65 -35.27 28.08
C SER A 294 -0.98 -34.64 26.72
N MET A 295 -2.23 -34.75 26.29
CA MET A 295 -2.69 -34.18 25.02
C MET A 295 -2.61 -32.64 25.02
N LEU A 296 -2.97 -31.98 26.13
CA LEU A 296 -2.85 -30.53 26.27
C LEU A 296 -1.38 -30.07 26.25
N LYS A 297 -0.46 -30.83 26.83
CA LYS A 297 0.99 -30.54 26.77
C LYS A 297 1.53 -30.65 25.35
N GLU A 298 1.11 -31.65 24.60
CA GLU A 298 1.50 -31.80 23.19
C GLU A 298 0.95 -30.66 22.33
N GLN A 299 -0.31 -30.28 22.53
CA GLN A 299 -0.91 -29.11 21.85
C GLN A 299 -0.18 -27.81 22.20
N LEU A 300 0.21 -27.62 23.46
CA LEU A 300 1.03 -26.47 23.88
C LEU A 300 2.38 -26.44 23.16
N ALA A 301 3.07 -27.59 23.10
CA ALA A 301 4.36 -27.70 22.40
C ALA A 301 4.23 -27.39 20.90
N ASP A 302 3.15 -27.82 20.25
CA ASP A 302 2.89 -27.50 18.84
C ASP A 302 2.53 -26.02 18.62
N LYS A 303 1.80 -25.41 19.56
CA LYS A 303 1.55 -23.95 19.53
C LYS A 303 2.84 -23.18 19.73
N ASP A 304 3.75 -23.62 20.60
CA ASP A 304 5.06 -22.99 20.77
C ASP A 304 5.93 -23.12 19.51
N LYS A 305 5.93 -24.27 18.82
CA LYS A 305 6.57 -24.42 17.50
C LYS A 305 5.98 -23.45 16.47
N GLN A 306 4.65 -23.30 16.44
CA GLN A 306 3.97 -22.38 15.52
C GLN A 306 4.32 -20.91 15.83
N ILE A 307 4.39 -20.53 17.11
CA ILE A 307 4.82 -19.20 17.55
C ILE A 307 6.28 -18.94 17.14
N ASN A 308 7.17 -19.92 17.27
CA ASN A 308 8.57 -19.76 16.88
C ASN A 308 8.72 -19.59 15.37
N LYS A 309 7.99 -20.36 14.55
CA LYS A 309 7.94 -20.16 13.09
C LYS A 309 7.44 -18.77 12.70
N LEU A 310 6.40 -18.27 13.39
CA LEU A 310 5.90 -16.91 13.16
C LEU A 310 6.92 -15.85 13.58
N LYS A 311 7.67 -16.06 14.66
CA LYS A 311 8.76 -15.16 15.08
C LYS A 311 9.87 -15.10 14.04
N GLU A 312 10.31 -16.25 13.53
CA GLU A 312 11.32 -16.34 12.46
C GLU A 312 10.84 -15.63 11.18
N HIS A 313 9.58 -15.84 10.78
CA HIS A 313 9.00 -15.15 9.64
C HIS A 313 8.92 -13.63 9.83
N CYS A 314 8.53 -13.16 11.03
CA CYS A 314 8.53 -11.74 11.37
C CYS A 314 9.94 -11.14 11.37
N GLN A 315 10.95 -11.89 11.80
CA GLN A 315 12.36 -11.47 11.72
C GLN A 315 12.84 -11.36 10.28
N ALA A 316 12.53 -12.35 9.43
CA ALA A 316 12.87 -12.32 8.01
C ALA A 316 12.23 -11.12 7.29
N LEU A 317 10.94 -10.85 7.53
CA LEU A 317 10.26 -9.66 7.01
C LEU A 317 10.88 -8.36 7.52
N SER A 318 11.27 -8.31 8.80
CA SER A 318 11.94 -7.13 9.36
C SER A 318 13.31 -6.88 8.71
N GLN A 319 14.05 -7.94 8.37
CA GLN A 319 15.31 -7.83 7.63
C GLN A 319 15.07 -7.35 6.20
N GLN A 320 14.06 -7.90 5.49
CA GLN A 320 13.71 -7.43 4.15
C GLN A 320 13.31 -5.95 4.13
N LEU A 321 12.52 -5.49 5.11
CA LEU A 321 12.16 -4.07 5.24
C LEU A 321 13.40 -3.18 5.40
N LYS A 322 14.38 -3.59 6.20
CA LYS A 322 15.65 -2.86 6.34
C LYS A 322 16.44 -2.76 5.03
N VAL A 323 16.43 -3.82 4.22
CA VAL A 323 17.08 -3.80 2.89
C VAL A 323 16.37 -2.79 1.99
N TYR A 324 15.05 -2.84 1.91
CA TYR A 324 14.27 -1.90 1.10
C TYR A 324 14.45 -0.44 1.57
N GLU A 325 14.46 -0.18 2.87
CA GLU A 325 14.77 1.15 3.40
C GLU A 325 16.16 1.66 2.98
N GLY A 326 17.15 0.75 2.91
CA GLY A 326 18.48 1.05 2.41
C GLY A 326 18.48 1.40 0.92
N ASP A 327 17.77 0.62 0.11
CA ASP A 327 17.69 0.83 -1.34
C ASP A 327 16.94 2.12 -1.69
N PHE A 328 15.81 2.40 -1.03
CA PHE A 328 15.09 3.68 -1.21
C PHE A 328 15.94 4.88 -0.80
N ARG A 329 16.76 4.74 0.25
CA ARG A 329 17.68 5.81 0.66
C ARG A 329 18.76 6.06 -0.40
N LYS A 330 19.31 5.01 -1.01
CA LYS A 330 20.28 5.12 -2.12
C LYS A 330 19.64 5.75 -3.36
N GLU A 331 18.46 5.28 -3.76
CA GLU A 331 17.70 5.84 -4.89
C GLU A 331 17.42 7.33 -4.68
N ARG A 332 17.03 7.73 -3.47
CA ARG A 332 16.82 9.14 -3.12
C ARG A 332 18.10 9.96 -3.27
N GLN A 333 19.23 9.45 -2.79
CA GLN A 333 20.53 10.13 -2.93
C GLN A 333 20.96 10.26 -4.40
N GLU A 334 20.71 9.24 -5.22
CA GLU A 334 20.99 9.26 -6.65
C GLU A 334 20.10 10.27 -7.38
N ARG A 335 18.81 10.31 -7.05
CA ARG A 335 17.88 11.32 -7.58
C ARG A 335 18.30 12.74 -7.20
N GLU A 336 18.71 12.97 -5.96
CA GLU A 336 19.23 14.26 -5.50
C GLU A 336 20.57 14.63 -6.16
N ARG A 337 21.39 13.65 -6.55
CA ARG A 337 22.58 13.87 -7.38
C ARG A 337 22.19 14.28 -8.81
N LEU A 338 21.31 13.52 -9.46
CA LEU A 338 20.86 13.82 -10.83
C LEU A 338 20.18 15.18 -10.94
N ILE A 339 19.40 15.61 -9.93
CA ILE A 339 18.81 16.95 -9.88
C ILE A 339 19.90 18.04 -9.85
N ARG A 340 20.99 17.83 -9.09
CA ARG A 340 22.12 18.76 -9.06
C ARG A 340 22.86 18.80 -10.40
N ASP A 341 23.12 17.65 -10.99
CA ASP A 341 23.79 17.56 -12.29
C ASP A 341 22.96 18.22 -13.40
N TYR A 342 21.64 18.04 -13.37
CA TYR A 342 20.71 18.70 -14.29
C TYR A 342 20.72 20.23 -14.11
N SER A 343 20.69 20.71 -12.86
CA SER A 343 20.79 22.15 -12.58
C SER A 343 22.10 22.74 -13.10
N GLN A 344 23.22 22.05 -12.94
CA GLN A 344 24.52 22.49 -13.49
C GLN A 344 24.49 22.55 -15.02
N LEU A 345 23.86 21.57 -15.68
CA LEU A 345 23.72 21.55 -17.13
C LEU A 345 22.83 22.71 -17.62
N GLU A 346 21.73 23.02 -16.92
CA GLU A 346 20.88 24.17 -17.23
C GLU A 346 21.63 25.50 -17.09
N ASP A 347 22.45 25.66 -16.06
CA ASP A 347 23.28 26.85 -15.87
C ASP A 347 24.34 26.96 -16.97
N TYR A 348 24.99 25.86 -17.36
CA TYR A 348 25.93 25.83 -18.48
C TYR A 348 25.28 26.19 -19.81
N LEU A 349 24.08 25.67 -20.10
CA LEU A 349 23.30 26.03 -21.28
C LEU A 349 22.91 27.51 -21.29
N ARG A 350 22.55 28.06 -20.12
CA ARG A 350 22.26 29.49 -19.95
C ARG A 350 23.49 30.34 -20.24
N GLU A 351 24.65 29.93 -19.77
CA GLU A 351 25.93 30.59 -20.05
C GLU A 351 26.29 30.55 -21.54
N LEU A 352 26.20 29.38 -22.19
CA LEU A 352 26.43 29.24 -23.63
C LEU A 352 25.50 30.14 -24.45
N LYS A 353 24.21 30.21 -24.06
CA LYS A 353 23.23 31.08 -24.71
C LYS A 353 23.57 32.56 -24.52
N ALA A 354 24.04 32.95 -23.32
CA ALA A 354 24.51 34.30 -23.06
C ALA A 354 25.74 34.63 -23.92
N GLN A 355 26.73 33.74 -24.02
CA GLN A 355 27.90 33.90 -24.87
C GLN A 355 27.54 34.02 -26.36
N GLN A 356 26.59 33.22 -26.83
CA GLN A 356 26.10 33.27 -28.22
C GLN A 356 25.38 34.59 -28.52
N SER A 357 24.54 35.08 -27.59
CA SER A 357 23.88 36.38 -27.71
C SER A 357 24.87 37.55 -27.70
N GLY A 358 25.97 37.45 -26.94
CA GLY A 358 27.04 38.44 -26.94
C GLY A 358 27.84 38.47 -28.25
N ARG A 359 28.04 37.32 -28.91
CA ARG A 359 28.77 37.22 -30.18
C ARG A 359 27.93 37.54 -31.42
N ALA A 360 26.62 37.33 -31.39
CA ALA A 360 25.74 37.57 -32.53
C ALA A 360 25.45 39.07 -32.80
N ASN A 361 25.91 39.98 -31.94
CA ASN A 361 25.40 41.35 -31.90
C ASN A 361 26.21 42.48 -32.60
N PRO A 362 27.39 42.29 -33.22
CA PRO A 362 27.95 43.35 -34.07
C PRO A 362 27.49 43.25 -35.53
N ALA A 363 27.33 42.04 -36.07
CA ALA A 363 26.98 41.82 -37.48
C ALA A 363 25.49 42.09 -37.76
N ASN A 364 24.59 41.63 -36.89
CA ASN A 364 23.15 41.88 -37.04
C ASN A 364 22.80 43.37 -36.82
N ASN A 365 23.40 44.02 -35.81
CA ASN A 365 23.22 45.46 -35.60
C ASN A 365 23.79 46.30 -36.76
N ALA A 366 24.88 45.86 -37.39
CA ALA A 366 25.41 46.51 -38.59
C ALA A 366 24.52 46.30 -39.83
N TRP A 367 23.83 45.15 -39.93
CA TRP A 367 22.90 44.88 -41.03
C TRP A 367 21.59 45.67 -40.87
N ASP A 368 21.02 45.69 -39.66
CA ASP A 368 19.84 46.50 -39.32
C ASP A 368 20.12 48.01 -39.46
N GLY A 369 21.31 48.47 -39.07
CA GLY A 369 21.75 49.85 -39.29
C GLY A 369 21.86 50.21 -40.77
N ARG A 370 22.38 49.30 -41.62
CA ARG A 370 22.41 49.51 -43.08
C ARG A 370 21.01 49.49 -43.69
N GLN A 371 20.12 48.63 -43.20
CA GLN A 371 18.74 48.55 -43.68
C GLN A 371 17.95 49.82 -43.32
N GLN A 372 18.12 50.36 -42.11
CA GLN A 372 17.52 51.65 -41.72
C GLN A 372 18.09 52.84 -42.51
N GLN A 373 19.40 52.85 -42.80
CA GLN A 373 19.98 53.87 -43.67
C GLN A 373 19.45 53.78 -45.11
N ALA A 374 19.30 52.57 -45.66
CA ALA A 374 18.70 52.36 -46.97
C ALA A 374 17.24 52.83 -47.01
N ALA A 375 16.43 52.45 -46.02
CA ALA A 375 15.04 52.88 -45.91
C ALA A 375 14.90 54.41 -45.77
N SER A 376 15.82 55.05 -45.04
CA SER A 376 15.86 56.52 -44.91
C SER A 376 16.20 57.21 -46.22
N ARG A 377 17.11 56.64 -47.04
CA ARG A 377 17.43 57.13 -48.39
C ARG A 377 16.24 57.01 -49.35
N TYR A 378 15.48 55.91 -49.28
CA TYR A 378 14.27 55.76 -50.08
C TYR A 378 13.15 56.74 -49.67
N LYS A 379 12.99 57.02 -48.36
CA LYS A 379 12.04 58.04 -47.88
C LYS A 379 12.42 59.47 -48.28
N ALA A 380 13.72 59.79 -48.31
CA ALA A 380 14.19 61.11 -48.77
C ALA A 380 14.03 61.30 -50.29
N GLY A 381 14.17 60.22 -51.09
CA GLY A 381 13.97 60.28 -52.54
C GLY A 381 12.51 60.32 -53.02
N SER A 382 11.55 59.92 -52.17
CA SER A 382 10.14 59.79 -52.57
C SER A 382 9.28 61.06 -52.35
N GLN A 383 9.83 62.16 -51.84
CA GLN A 383 9.07 63.43 -51.71
C GLN A 383 9.09 64.31 -52.97
N GLY A 384 9.77 63.90 -54.04
CA GLY A 384 9.97 64.72 -55.25
C GLY A 384 8.96 64.56 -56.38
N VAL A 385 8.01 63.61 -56.34
CA VAL A 385 7.13 63.34 -57.48
C VAL A 385 5.67 63.23 -57.05
N ARG A 386 5.01 64.38 -56.84
CA ARG A 386 3.55 64.48 -56.86
C ARG A 386 3.07 64.52 -58.31
N PHE A 387 2.81 63.37 -58.90
CA PHE A 387 1.97 63.32 -60.09
C PHE A 387 0.50 63.37 -59.67
N SER A 388 -0.14 64.49 -59.99
CA SER A 388 -1.60 64.66 -59.94
C SER A 388 -2.23 63.82 -61.06
N MET A 389 -2.91 62.74 -60.72
CA MET A 389 -3.90 62.11 -61.60
C MET A 389 -5.28 62.19 -60.95
N GLN A 390 -6.07 63.13 -61.48
CA GLN A 390 -7.53 63.13 -61.41
C GLN A 390 -8.10 62.08 -62.39
N GLY A 391 -9.21 61.46 -62.00
CA GLY A 391 -10.01 60.55 -62.83
C GLY A 391 -9.52 59.10 -62.73
N SER A 392 -10.34 58.09 -62.45
CA SER A 392 -11.72 57.90 -62.91
C SER A 392 -12.46 56.94 -61.98
N LYS A 393 -13.76 57.19 -61.87
CA LYS A 393 -14.75 56.30 -61.26
C LYS A 393 -14.77 54.96 -62.00
N SER A 394 -14.63 53.86 -61.28
CA SER A 394 -15.19 52.57 -61.68
C SER A 394 -15.75 51.86 -60.46
N GLN A 395 -17.07 51.79 -60.43
CA GLN A 395 -17.85 50.87 -59.63
C GLN A 395 -17.52 49.44 -60.07
N THR A 396 -17.10 48.58 -59.17
CA THR A 396 -17.35 47.14 -59.29
C THR A 396 -17.52 46.50 -57.92
N ALA A 397 -18.66 45.82 -57.81
CA ALA A 397 -18.88 44.57 -57.09
C ALA A 397 -18.49 44.48 -55.60
N LYS A 398 -19.52 44.61 -54.78
CA LYS A 398 -19.74 43.78 -53.60
C LYS A 398 -19.53 42.31 -53.96
N ASP A 399 -18.74 41.57 -53.18
CA ASP A 399 -19.17 40.31 -52.55
C ASP A 399 -18.02 39.59 -51.82
N ASN A 400 -18.42 38.89 -50.75
CA ASN A 400 -17.69 37.83 -50.03
C ASN A 400 -16.70 38.23 -48.94
N GLN A 401 -17.26 38.60 -47.78
CA GLN A 401 -16.71 38.18 -46.47
C GLN A 401 -17.25 36.79 -46.10
N PRO A 402 -16.42 35.81 -45.68
CA PRO A 402 -16.88 34.72 -44.86
C PRO A 402 -16.74 35.08 -43.37
N LYS A 403 -17.89 35.21 -42.70
CA LYS A 403 -18.04 35.15 -41.24
C LYS A 403 -17.65 33.75 -40.76
N ALA A 404 -16.61 33.64 -39.96
CA ALA A 404 -16.32 32.42 -39.20
C ALA A 404 -17.35 32.26 -38.07
N THR A 405 -18.26 31.31 -38.24
CA THR A 405 -19.25 30.90 -37.25
C THR A 405 -18.61 30.05 -36.15
N ASN A 406 -18.80 30.52 -34.93
CA ASN A 406 -18.61 29.82 -33.67
C ASN A 406 -19.57 28.60 -33.61
N LYS A 407 -19.04 27.37 -33.60
CA LYS A 407 -19.81 26.15 -33.30
C LYS A 407 -19.15 25.41 -32.15
N GLY A 408 -19.86 25.42 -31.01
CA GLY A 408 -19.56 24.60 -29.86
C GLY A 408 -19.82 23.12 -30.16
N SER A 409 -18.82 22.29 -29.85
CA SER A 409 -18.93 20.85 -29.87
C SER A 409 -19.06 20.36 -28.43
N GLN A 410 -20.30 20.20 -27.96
CA GLN A 410 -20.60 19.33 -26.83
C GLN A 410 -20.44 17.88 -27.30
N ALA A 411 -19.34 17.25 -26.91
CA ALA A 411 -19.16 15.81 -27.04
C ALA A 411 -19.93 15.12 -25.90
N ARG A 412 -20.99 14.38 -26.26
CA ARG A 412 -21.67 13.42 -25.39
C ARG A 412 -20.73 12.25 -25.11
N LEU A 413 -20.51 11.94 -23.83
CA LEU A 413 -19.87 10.71 -23.38
C LEU A 413 -20.84 9.53 -23.54
N PRO A 414 -20.40 8.36 -24.05
CA PRO A 414 -21.19 7.13 -23.99
C PRO A 414 -21.17 6.55 -22.57
N LYS A 415 -22.35 6.13 -22.09
CA LYS A 415 -22.53 5.31 -20.88
C LYS A 415 -21.91 3.94 -21.13
N THR A 416 -20.85 3.60 -20.39
CA THR A 416 -20.36 2.22 -20.30
C THR A 416 -21.23 1.45 -19.33
N VAL A 417 -21.81 0.36 -19.86
CA VAL A 417 -22.56 -0.66 -19.14
C VAL A 417 -21.57 -1.43 -18.26
N VAL A 418 -21.89 -1.54 -16.97
CA VAL A 418 -21.18 -2.37 -16.01
C VAL A 418 -21.56 -3.82 -16.30
N SER A 419 -20.58 -4.63 -16.69
CA SER A 419 -20.69 -6.09 -16.73
C SER A 419 -19.82 -6.65 -15.62
N GLU A 420 -20.45 -7.30 -14.64
CA GLU A 420 -19.79 -8.05 -13.58
C GLU A 420 -19.01 -9.25 -14.17
N PRO A 421 -17.77 -9.50 -13.74
CA PRO A 421 -17.10 -10.75 -14.07
C PRO A 421 -17.52 -11.85 -13.09
N ILE A 422 -18.01 -12.95 -13.65
CA ILE A 422 -18.24 -14.23 -12.98
C ILE A 422 -16.88 -14.77 -12.52
N ILE A 423 -16.77 -15.07 -11.22
CA ILE A 423 -15.59 -15.66 -10.61
C ILE A 423 -15.69 -17.18 -10.79
N GLU A 424 -14.85 -17.76 -11.65
CA GLU A 424 -14.58 -19.19 -11.64
C GLU A 424 -13.33 -19.45 -10.78
N GLU A 425 -13.51 -20.29 -9.75
CA GLU A 425 -12.48 -20.70 -8.80
C GLU A 425 -11.66 -21.86 -9.41
N ASP A 426 -10.47 -21.56 -9.92
CA ASP A 426 -9.49 -22.60 -10.25
C ASP A 426 -8.50 -22.82 -9.10
N THR A 427 -8.62 -23.99 -8.49
CA THR A 427 -7.67 -24.59 -7.54
C THR A 427 -6.34 -24.88 -8.23
N ILE A 428 -5.30 -24.10 -7.94
CA ILE A 428 -3.93 -24.38 -8.40
C ILE A 428 -3.08 -24.89 -7.23
N SER A 429 -2.75 -26.18 -7.29
CA SER A 429 -1.70 -26.85 -6.52
C SER A 429 -0.35 -26.16 -6.72
N LEU A 430 0.26 -25.70 -5.63
CA LEU A 430 1.63 -25.22 -5.59
C LEU A 430 2.59 -26.33 -5.14
N SER A 431 3.38 -26.83 -6.07
CA SER A 431 4.65 -27.51 -5.77
C SER A 431 5.67 -27.20 -6.85
N SER A 432 6.65 -26.36 -6.55
CA SER A 432 8.02 -26.50 -7.07
C SER A 432 8.98 -25.48 -6.43
N GLN A 433 9.98 -26.02 -5.75
CA GLN A 433 11.25 -25.37 -5.44
C GLN A 433 11.95 -24.96 -6.74
N THR A 434 12.53 -23.77 -6.76
CA THR A 434 13.59 -23.43 -7.72
C THR A 434 14.76 -22.78 -6.98
N ASP A 435 15.90 -23.47 -7.02
CA ASP A 435 17.21 -22.97 -6.62
C ASP A 435 17.65 -21.86 -7.55
N VAL A 436 17.85 -20.65 -7.01
CA VAL A 436 18.38 -19.51 -7.75
C VAL A 436 19.88 -19.40 -7.46
N VAL A 437 20.69 -19.90 -8.40
CA VAL A 437 22.13 -19.60 -8.48
C VAL A 437 22.30 -18.16 -8.96
N ARG A 438 22.86 -17.31 -8.09
CA ARG A 438 23.11 -15.88 -8.33
C ARG A 438 24.42 -15.68 -9.11
N PRO A 439 24.46 -14.92 -10.23
CA PRO A 439 25.71 -14.59 -10.91
C PRO A 439 26.44 -13.44 -10.17
N SER A 440 27.72 -13.63 -9.86
CA SER A 440 28.60 -12.59 -9.30
C SER A 440 29.12 -11.66 -10.41
N LEU A 441 28.86 -10.36 -10.29
CA LEU A 441 29.44 -9.31 -11.12
C LEU A 441 30.75 -8.79 -10.50
N PRO A 442 31.77 -8.41 -11.30
CA PRO A 442 33.06 -7.93 -10.81
C PRO A 442 32.98 -6.44 -10.49
N GLY A 443 32.38 -6.10 -9.34
CA GLY A 443 32.45 -4.76 -8.75
C GLY A 443 33.56 -4.70 -7.70
N LYS A 444 34.39 -3.65 -7.73
CA LYS A 444 35.43 -3.40 -6.72
C LYS A 444 34.82 -3.48 -5.31
N GLN A 445 35.13 -4.55 -4.59
CA GLN A 445 34.75 -4.71 -3.20
C GLN A 445 35.46 -3.63 -2.38
N THR A 446 34.70 -2.68 -1.85
CA THR A 446 35.20 -1.70 -0.91
C THR A 446 35.18 -2.32 0.48
N ASP A 447 36.34 -2.36 1.14
CA ASP A 447 36.46 -2.76 2.54
C ASP A 447 35.47 -2.00 3.42
N LEU A 448 34.86 -2.70 4.37
CA LEU A 448 33.99 -2.11 5.38
C LEU A 448 34.87 -1.47 6.46
N ALA A 449 34.46 -0.35 7.07
CA ALA A 449 35.25 0.30 8.12
C ALA A 449 34.37 0.70 9.32
N CYS A 450 34.93 0.57 10.52
CA CYS A 450 34.29 1.03 11.75
C CYS A 450 34.28 2.56 11.82
N TYR A 451 33.10 3.18 11.88
CA TYR A 451 32.96 4.65 11.84
C TYR A 451 33.54 5.38 13.06
N LYS A 452 33.80 4.67 14.17
CA LYS A 452 34.36 5.26 15.40
C LYS A 452 35.89 5.29 15.40
N CYS A 453 36.54 4.28 14.83
CA CYS A 453 38.00 4.10 14.93
C CYS A 453 38.69 3.87 13.58
N ASP A 454 37.95 3.93 12.47
CA ASP A 454 38.38 3.72 11.08
C ASP A 454 39.11 2.39 10.80
N LYS A 455 38.97 1.40 11.69
CA LYS A 455 39.51 0.06 11.47
C LYS A 455 38.77 -0.60 10.30
N LYS A 456 39.53 -1.07 9.30
CA LYS A 456 39.00 -1.72 8.08
C LYS A 456 38.83 -3.22 8.27
N PHE A 457 37.80 -3.77 7.64
CA PHE A 457 37.38 -5.16 7.64
C PHE A 457 37.11 -5.58 6.20
N GLY A 458 37.55 -6.78 5.83
CA GLY A 458 37.23 -7.38 4.54
C GLY A 458 35.73 -7.57 4.36
N PHE A 459 35.25 -7.63 3.12
CA PHE A 459 33.84 -7.82 2.79
C PHE A 459 33.26 -9.13 3.36
N ASP A 460 34.10 -10.14 3.51
CA ASP A 460 33.82 -11.46 4.08
C ASP A 460 33.82 -11.49 5.61
N MET A 461 34.34 -10.45 6.28
CA MET A 461 34.49 -10.37 7.75
C MET A 461 33.35 -9.58 8.40
N HIS A 462 32.11 -9.82 7.97
CA HIS A 462 30.95 -9.07 8.46
C HIS A 462 30.67 -9.32 9.94
N SER A 463 30.87 -10.55 10.42
CA SER A 463 30.71 -10.91 11.84
C SER A 463 31.73 -10.19 12.72
N ASP A 464 33.00 -10.17 12.32
CA ASP A 464 34.08 -9.51 13.07
C ASP A 464 33.88 -7.98 13.15
N LEU A 465 33.31 -7.37 12.11
CA LEU A 465 32.92 -5.96 12.14
C LEU A 465 31.81 -5.71 13.16
N ILE A 466 30.82 -6.59 13.26
CA ILE A 466 29.71 -6.46 14.22
C ILE A 466 30.22 -6.60 15.65
N ASP A 467 31.02 -7.64 15.93
CA ASP A 467 31.63 -7.85 17.25
C ASP A 467 32.52 -6.66 17.64
N HIS A 468 33.26 -6.11 16.68
CA HIS A 468 34.06 -4.91 16.91
C HIS A 468 33.20 -3.67 17.18
N LEU A 469 32.08 -3.49 16.47
CA LEU A 469 31.17 -2.37 16.70
C LEU A 469 30.52 -2.44 18.09
N ASP A 470 30.17 -3.62 18.58
CA ASP A 470 29.63 -3.79 19.93
C ASP A 470 30.65 -3.37 21.00
N ILE A 471 31.93 -3.73 20.83
CA ILE A 471 33.00 -3.30 21.74
C ILE A 471 33.28 -1.80 21.60
N CYS A 472 33.35 -1.28 20.37
CA CYS A 472 33.76 0.10 20.09
C CYS A 472 32.65 1.11 20.43
N THR A 473 31.37 0.70 20.38
CA THR A 473 30.22 1.56 20.72
C THR A 473 29.71 1.36 22.15
N GLY A 474 30.02 0.22 22.78
CA GLY A 474 29.71 -0.07 24.18
C GLY A 474 30.63 0.61 25.21
N THR A 475 31.62 1.38 24.74
CA THR A 475 32.43 2.33 25.54
C THR A 475 32.21 3.75 25.02
#